data_AF-A0AAD9VAH4-F1
#
_entry.id   AF-A0AAD9VAH4-F1
#
_cell.length_a   1.000
_cell.length_b   1.000
_cell.length_c   1.000
_cell.angle_alpha   90.00
_cell.angle_beta   90.00
_cell.angle_gamma   90.00
#
_symmetry.space_group_name_H-M   'P 1'
#
loop_
_entity.id
_entity.type
_entity.pdbx_description
1 polymer ?
#
loop_
_entity_poly.entity_id
_entity_poly.type
_entity_poly.pdbx_seq_one_letter_code
_entity_poly.pdbx_strand_id
1 'polypeptide(L)'
;MDIKFHLCLLFSVFGAIACTPACENLLFGVTGGKLYSRTPPQYGSDNWLGSATEIGTAGWNDFKFLFFHPDGTLYGVLNDKFYKGPIPESSSAEDWIAHATLIGTAGWNAFQFLFFDPEGVLYGVHNDKFYKRSPPTFPSDNWIGSATIVGSGGWHVFKFLFFDPQGILYGVANGKFYKRSPPTHASDNWLGSSTLIGTGGWDGFQFLFFMADGELYGVHSAKFYKRSAPTHGSDNWLGSAEIIGTGGWQVFKYLMSPLGQPGGQNVRLYYKYVNPKLYVKSGWNPPREDRNLEESLYNTRQGLMESFSPNKPRWRNNLSSEEWSRLHEIKEDPTVRVLAMDKNLGPALISTEWVEKETSQGN
;
A
#
# COMPACT_ATOMS: atom_id res chain seq x y z
N MET A 1 38.38 39.86 -16.33
CA MET A 1 38.54 38.44 -16.74
C MET A 1 37.62 37.67 -15.82
N ASP A 2 36.35 37.63 -16.21
CA ASP A 2 35.24 37.14 -15.39
C ASP A 2 34.80 35.76 -15.90
N ILE A 3 34.85 34.76 -15.04
CA ILE A 3 34.28 33.44 -15.32
C ILE A 3 33.03 33.30 -14.47
N LYS A 4 31.89 33.61 -15.09
CA LYS A 4 30.55 33.27 -14.60
C LYS A 4 30.38 31.75 -14.67
N PHE A 5 30.26 31.09 -13.52
CA PHE A 5 29.77 29.72 -13.48
C PHE A 5 28.25 29.72 -13.61
N HIS A 6 27.75 29.27 -14.75
CA HIS A 6 26.35 28.96 -14.97
C HIS A 6 26.00 27.66 -14.23
N LEU A 7 25.20 27.79 -13.17
CA LEU A 7 24.51 26.67 -12.55
C LEU A 7 23.26 26.37 -13.41
N CYS A 8 23.39 25.46 -14.37
CA CYS A 8 22.25 24.93 -15.11
C CYS A 8 21.41 24.04 -14.19
N LEU A 9 20.36 24.62 -13.63
CA LEU A 9 19.20 23.90 -13.10
C LEU A 9 18.46 23.26 -14.28
N LEU A 10 18.73 21.99 -14.55
CA LEU A 10 17.86 21.15 -15.36
C LEU A 10 16.68 20.71 -14.49
N PHE A 11 15.62 21.53 -14.49
CA PHE A 11 14.27 21.07 -14.22
C PHE A 11 13.75 20.36 -15.48
N SER A 12 13.74 19.02 -15.47
CA SER A 12 12.89 18.20 -16.34
C SER A 12 12.16 17.21 -15.44
N VAL A 13 10.95 17.52 -14.96
CA VAL A 13 9.67 17.13 -15.57
C VAL A 13 9.64 15.64 -15.92
N PHE A 14 9.38 14.81 -14.90
CA PHE A 14 8.36 13.75 -14.93
C PHE A 14 7.95 13.51 -13.47
N GLY A 15 6.92 14.23 -13.04
CA GLY A 15 6.28 13.99 -11.76
C GLY A 15 5.45 12.71 -11.83
N ALA A 16 6.07 11.56 -11.59
CA ALA A 16 5.41 10.54 -10.81
C ALA A 16 5.76 10.87 -9.36
N ILE A 17 4.84 11.52 -8.64
CA ILE A 17 4.91 11.51 -7.18
C ILE A 17 4.63 10.06 -6.80
N ALA A 18 5.69 9.24 -6.75
CA ALA A 18 5.65 8.01 -5.99
C ALA A 18 5.16 8.38 -4.59
N CYS A 19 4.11 7.70 -4.13
CA CYS A 19 3.55 7.98 -2.81
C CYS A 19 4.70 7.97 -1.80
N THR A 20 4.94 9.12 -1.15
CA THR A 20 5.82 9.17 0.02
C THR A 20 5.32 8.13 1.04
N PRO A 21 6.19 7.62 1.93
CA PRO A 21 5.83 6.59 2.95
C PRO A 21 4.64 6.95 3.86
N ALA A 22 4.10 8.16 3.76
CA ALA A 22 2.86 8.59 4.41
C ALA A 22 1.57 8.00 3.82
N CYS A 23 1.57 7.48 2.59
CA CYS A 23 0.36 6.88 1.99
C CYS A 23 0.12 5.42 2.38
N GLU A 24 1.13 4.71 2.91
CA GLU A 24 1.11 3.25 3.03
C GLU A 24 0.00 2.72 3.95
N ASN A 25 -0.61 3.55 4.79
CA ASN A 25 -1.71 3.15 5.68
C ASN A 25 -2.88 4.14 5.69
N LEU A 26 -3.21 4.72 4.55
CA LEU A 26 -4.44 5.52 4.41
C LEU A 26 -5.63 4.63 4.07
N LEU A 27 -6.72 4.86 4.78
CA LEU A 27 -8.03 4.34 4.45
C LEU A 27 -8.75 5.34 3.55
N PHE A 28 -9.37 4.84 2.50
CA PHE A 28 -10.16 5.63 1.56
C PHE A 28 -11.60 5.14 1.56
N GLY A 29 -12.55 6.08 1.62
CA GLY A 29 -13.97 5.78 1.68
C GLY A 29 -14.76 6.63 0.70
N VAL A 30 -15.63 6.00 -0.10
CA VAL A 30 -16.59 6.71 -0.95
C VAL A 30 -17.98 6.63 -0.34
N THR A 31 -18.57 7.79 -0.05
CA THR A 31 -19.95 7.90 0.46
C THR A 31 -20.56 9.23 0.03
N GLY A 32 -21.87 9.26 -0.19
CA GLY A 32 -22.58 10.50 -0.58
C GLY A 32 -22.06 11.14 -1.88
N GLY A 33 -21.46 10.36 -2.79
CA GLY A 33 -20.84 10.84 -4.02
C GLY A 33 -19.45 11.45 -3.85
N LYS A 34 -18.91 11.47 -2.63
CA LYS A 34 -17.62 12.07 -2.26
C LYS A 34 -16.59 11.00 -1.93
N LEU A 35 -15.31 11.32 -2.09
CA LEU A 35 -14.18 10.49 -1.70
C LEU A 35 -13.44 11.12 -0.53
N TYR A 36 -13.19 10.32 0.51
CA TYR A 36 -12.53 10.72 1.74
C TYR A 36 -11.28 9.89 1.98
N SER A 37 -10.28 10.48 2.63
CA SER A 37 -9.08 9.79 3.06
C SER A 37 -8.65 10.19 4.47
N ARG A 38 -8.21 9.22 5.27
CA ARG A 38 -7.55 9.42 6.57
C ARG A 38 -6.92 8.09 6.99
N THR A 39 -5.99 8.11 7.94
CA THR A 39 -5.57 6.88 8.63
C THR A 39 -6.78 6.09 9.16
N PRO A 40 -6.73 4.74 9.20
CA PRO A 40 -7.83 3.94 9.70
C PRO A 40 -8.10 4.27 11.17
N PRO A 41 -9.37 4.20 11.61
CA PRO A 41 -9.68 4.43 13.01
C PRO A 41 -8.99 3.38 13.88
N GLN A 42 -8.61 3.78 15.09
CA GLN A 42 -7.88 2.90 16.02
C GLN A 42 -8.76 2.41 17.18
N TYR A 43 -9.99 2.90 17.30
CA TYR A 43 -10.91 2.53 18.36
C TYR A 43 -12.35 2.90 17.96
N GLY A 44 -13.33 2.20 18.53
CA GLY A 44 -14.72 2.25 18.08
C GLY A 44 -15.47 3.59 18.16
N SER A 45 -15.01 4.53 19.00
CA SER A 45 -15.60 5.88 19.14
C SER A 45 -14.96 6.93 18.21
N ASP A 46 -13.99 6.55 17.38
CA ASP A 46 -13.39 7.45 16.41
C ASP A 46 -14.42 7.87 15.35
N ASN A 47 -14.71 9.17 15.28
CA ASN A 47 -15.52 9.75 14.21
C ASN A 47 -14.66 9.92 12.95
N TRP A 48 -14.42 8.79 12.27
CA TRP A 48 -13.58 8.75 11.07
C TRP A 48 -14.03 9.74 10.01
N LEU A 49 -15.30 9.68 9.61
CA LEU A 49 -15.84 10.52 8.54
C LEU A 49 -15.84 12.01 8.93
N GLY A 50 -16.12 12.35 10.19
CA GLY A 50 -16.16 13.75 10.65
C GLY A 50 -14.80 14.44 10.73
N SER A 51 -13.70 13.71 10.56
CA SER A 51 -12.33 14.24 10.59
C SER A 51 -11.49 13.78 9.40
N ALA A 52 -12.09 13.03 8.46
CA ALA A 52 -11.43 12.63 7.23
C ALA A 52 -11.30 13.83 6.28
N THR A 53 -10.23 13.83 5.49
CA THR A 53 -10.06 14.83 4.44
C THR A 53 -10.95 14.44 3.27
N GLU A 54 -11.84 15.34 2.85
CA GLU A 54 -12.53 15.23 1.57
C GLU A 54 -11.53 15.50 0.46
N ILE A 55 -11.20 14.48 -0.32
CA ILE A 55 -10.27 14.58 -1.46
C ILE A 55 -11.00 14.49 -2.80
N GLY A 56 -12.29 14.14 -2.78
CA GLY A 56 -13.14 14.11 -3.96
C GLY A 56 -14.54 14.65 -3.68
N THR A 57 -14.98 15.61 -4.49
CA THR A 57 -16.12 16.49 -4.15
C THR A 57 -17.49 16.00 -4.65
N ALA A 58 -17.54 15.24 -5.76
CA ALA A 58 -18.78 14.69 -6.33
C ALA A 58 -18.51 13.59 -7.37
N GLY A 59 -19.52 12.76 -7.69
CA GLY A 59 -19.50 11.77 -8.78
C GLY A 59 -18.75 10.46 -8.51
N TRP A 60 -18.12 10.31 -7.34
CA TRP A 60 -17.31 9.12 -7.00
C TRP A 60 -18.15 7.85 -6.82
N ASN A 61 -19.47 7.99 -6.60
CA ASN A 61 -20.41 6.88 -6.52
C ASN A 61 -20.72 6.26 -7.88
N ASP A 62 -20.33 6.86 -9.01
CA ASP A 62 -20.76 6.37 -10.33
C ASP A 62 -19.84 5.26 -10.88
N PHE A 63 -18.60 5.19 -10.38
CA PHE A 63 -17.66 4.13 -10.77
C PHE A 63 -18.23 2.74 -10.48
N LYS A 64 -18.01 1.79 -11.40
CA LYS A 64 -18.27 0.36 -11.17
C LYS A 64 -17.17 -0.30 -10.33
N PHE A 65 -15.93 0.09 -10.60
CA PHE A 65 -14.76 -0.31 -9.83
C PHE A 65 -13.93 0.93 -9.50
N LEU A 66 -13.39 0.97 -8.30
CA LEU A 66 -12.44 1.98 -7.85
C LEU A 66 -11.48 1.28 -6.89
N PHE A 67 -10.18 1.27 -7.21
CA PHE A 67 -9.17 0.52 -6.46
C PHE A 67 -7.77 1.06 -6.73
N PHE A 68 -6.83 0.72 -5.84
CA PHE A 68 -5.45 1.17 -5.93
C PHE A 68 -4.55 0.12 -6.55
N HIS A 69 -3.61 0.59 -7.35
CA HIS A 69 -2.38 -0.14 -7.63
C HIS A 69 -1.42 -0.01 -6.42
N PRO A 70 -0.53 -0.98 -6.16
CA PRO A 70 0.41 -0.95 -5.02
C PRO A 70 1.30 0.30 -4.93
N ASP A 71 1.54 0.98 -6.05
CA ASP A 71 2.32 2.24 -6.10
C ASP A 71 1.53 3.50 -5.67
N GLY A 72 0.23 3.35 -5.36
CA GLY A 72 -0.66 4.46 -4.98
C GLY A 72 -1.45 5.07 -6.13
N THR A 73 -1.25 4.63 -7.38
CA THR A 73 -2.07 5.06 -8.52
C THR A 73 -3.52 4.59 -8.34
N LEU A 74 -4.48 5.49 -8.55
CA LEU A 74 -5.91 5.19 -8.49
C LEU A 74 -6.39 4.71 -9.86
N TYR A 75 -7.10 3.58 -9.87
CA TYR A 75 -7.72 2.99 -11.05
C TYR A 75 -9.24 2.99 -10.90
N GLY A 76 -9.93 3.34 -11.97
CA GLY A 76 -11.39 3.45 -11.97
C GLY A 76 -12.02 2.96 -13.26
N VAL A 77 -13.10 2.19 -13.14
CA VAL A 77 -13.96 1.80 -14.27
C VAL A 77 -15.25 2.62 -14.21
N LEU A 78 -15.47 3.46 -15.21
CA LEU A 78 -16.69 4.27 -15.36
C LEU A 78 -17.20 4.19 -16.79
N ASN A 79 -18.51 3.97 -16.95
CA ASN A 79 -19.16 3.92 -18.27
C ASN A 79 -18.46 2.97 -19.25
N ASP A 80 -18.11 1.77 -18.76
CA ASP A 80 -17.44 0.70 -19.51
C ASP A 80 -15.99 1.00 -19.95
N LYS A 81 -15.44 2.15 -19.54
CA LYS A 81 -14.07 2.57 -19.81
C LYS A 81 -13.20 2.44 -18.57
N PHE A 82 -11.89 2.28 -18.78
CA PHE A 82 -10.91 2.09 -17.72
C PHE A 82 -9.89 3.22 -17.70
N TYR A 83 -9.70 3.81 -16.52
CA TYR A 83 -8.88 4.99 -16.29
C TYR A 83 -7.87 4.73 -15.17
N LYS A 84 -6.71 5.39 -15.25
CA LYS A 84 -5.77 5.49 -14.15
C LYS A 84 -5.27 6.92 -13.97
N GLY A 85 -4.98 7.30 -12.74
CA GLY A 85 -4.48 8.63 -12.41
C GLY A 85 -3.96 8.73 -10.98
N PRO A 86 -3.37 9.88 -10.61
CA PRO A 86 -2.98 10.13 -9.23
C PRO A 86 -4.21 10.18 -8.31
N ILE A 87 -3.99 10.17 -7.00
CA ILE A 87 -5.05 10.46 -6.02
C ILE A 87 -5.58 11.88 -6.30
N PRO A 88 -6.91 12.10 -6.30
CA PRO A 88 -7.47 13.44 -6.52
C PRO A 88 -7.10 14.41 -5.39
N GLU A 89 -6.92 15.68 -5.73
CA GLU A 89 -6.66 16.77 -4.79
C GLU A 89 -7.88 17.70 -4.73
N SER A 90 -8.95 17.24 -4.07
CA SER A 90 -10.22 17.97 -3.93
C SER A 90 -10.95 18.23 -5.26
N SER A 91 -11.00 17.23 -6.15
CA SER A 91 -11.67 17.32 -7.46
C SER A 91 -12.93 16.46 -7.58
N SER A 92 -13.80 16.77 -8.56
CA SER A 92 -14.92 15.88 -8.90
C SER A 92 -14.40 14.65 -9.66
N ALA A 93 -15.19 13.58 -9.70
CA ALA A 93 -14.87 12.41 -10.52
C ALA A 93 -14.75 12.77 -12.01
N GLU A 94 -15.57 13.71 -12.50
CA GLU A 94 -15.51 14.20 -13.89
C GLU A 94 -14.18 14.91 -14.18
N ASP A 95 -13.75 15.80 -13.28
CA ASP A 95 -12.48 16.52 -13.41
C ASP A 95 -11.28 15.58 -13.27
N TRP A 96 -11.34 14.61 -12.35
CA TRP A 96 -10.33 13.56 -12.25
C TRP A 96 -10.22 12.75 -13.54
N ILE A 97 -11.34 12.36 -14.14
CA ILE A 97 -11.36 11.63 -15.43
C ILE A 97 -10.79 12.47 -16.56
N ALA A 98 -11.05 13.78 -16.59
CA ALA A 98 -10.51 14.68 -17.61
C ALA A 98 -8.97 14.73 -17.60
N HIS A 99 -8.35 14.48 -16.44
CA HIS A 99 -6.90 14.47 -16.26
C HIS A 99 -6.30 13.05 -16.15
N ALA A 100 -7.15 12.03 -15.97
CA ALA A 100 -6.72 10.64 -15.91
C ALA A 100 -6.31 10.12 -17.29
N THR A 101 -5.44 9.11 -17.29
CA THR A 101 -5.09 8.37 -18.50
C THR A 101 -6.17 7.33 -18.80
N LEU A 102 -6.82 7.45 -19.95
CA LEU A 102 -7.66 6.38 -20.49
C LEU A 102 -6.76 5.20 -20.90
N ILE A 103 -7.04 4.02 -20.36
CA ILE A 103 -6.27 2.78 -20.61
C ILE A 103 -7.15 1.63 -21.12
N GLY A 104 -8.44 1.88 -21.34
CA GLY A 104 -9.33 0.90 -21.96
C GLY A 104 -10.65 1.53 -22.40
N THR A 105 -11.08 1.19 -23.62
CA THR A 105 -12.21 1.86 -24.30
C THR A 105 -13.58 1.22 -24.09
N ALA A 106 -13.64 -0.08 -23.82
CA ALA A 106 -14.88 -0.84 -23.63
C ALA A 106 -14.61 -2.22 -22.98
N GLY A 107 -15.67 -2.89 -22.54
CA GLY A 107 -15.67 -4.27 -22.01
C GLY A 107 -15.35 -4.39 -20.51
N TRP A 108 -14.99 -3.30 -19.84
CA TRP A 108 -14.57 -3.32 -18.43
C TRP A 108 -15.74 -3.52 -17.47
N ASN A 109 -16.97 -3.18 -17.87
CA ASN A 109 -18.17 -3.47 -17.11
C ASN A 109 -18.54 -4.96 -17.14
N ALA A 110 -17.90 -5.82 -17.93
CA ALA A 110 -18.18 -7.25 -17.93
C ALA A 110 -17.47 -8.01 -16.79
N PHE A 111 -16.44 -7.42 -16.17
CA PHE A 111 -15.73 -8.06 -15.07
C PHE A 111 -16.59 -8.15 -13.81
N GLN A 112 -16.49 -9.26 -13.08
CA GLN A 112 -17.04 -9.43 -11.73
C GLN A 112 -16.07 -8.89 -10.67
N PHE A 113 -14.78 -9.20 -10.83
CA PHE A 113 -13.70 -8.70 -10.00
C PHE A 113 -12.60 -8.11 -10.86
N LEU A 114 -11.95 -7.08 -10.35
CA LEU A 114 -10.78 -6.44 -10.94
C LEU A 114 -9.92 -5.86 -9.81
N PHE A 115 -8.69 -6.33 -9.64
CA PHE A 115 -7.82 -5.98 -8.51
C PHE A 115 -6.35 -6.31 -8.81
N PHE A 116 -5.42 -5.71 -8.06
CA PHE A 116 -3.99 -5.94 -8.20
C PHE A 116 -3.47 -6.93 -7.16
N ASP A 117 -2.43 -7.69 -7.51
CA ASP A 117 -1.51 -8.27 -6.52
C ASP A 117 -0.49 -7.21 -6.03
N PRO A 118 0.27 -7.47 -4.95
CA PRO A 118 1.27 -6.54 -4.44
C PRO A 118 2.38 -6.17 -5.44
N GLU A 119 2.64 -7.03 -6.43
CA GLU A 119 3.61 -6.80 -7.50
C GLU A 119 3.07 -5.92 -8.64
N GLY A 120 1.78 -5.57 -8.62
CA GLY A 120 1.16 -4.70 -9.62
C GLY A 120 0.63 -5.43 -10.86
N VAL A 121 0.49 -6.76 -10.80
CA VAL A 121 -0.20 -7.53 -11.84
C VAL A 121 -1.70 -7.39 -11.65
N LEU A 122 -2.40 -7.04 -12.72
CA LEU A 122 -3.86 -6.94 -12.72
C LEU A 122 -4.47 -8.33 -12.84
N TYR A 123 -5.41 -8.63 -11.95
CA TYR A 123 -6.24 -9.82 -12.00
C TYR A 123 -7.70 -9.44 -12.26
N GLY A 124 -8.39 -10.28 -13.01
CA GLY A 124 -9.80 -10.07 -13.31
C GLY A 124 -10.57 -11.37 -13.46
N VAL A 125 -11.81 -11.37 -12.97
CA VAL A 125 -12.77 -12.47 -13.19
C VAL A 125 -13.77 -12.04 -14.25
N HIS A 126 -13.83 -12.77 -15.36
CA HIS A 126 -14.69 -12.48 -16.51
C HIS A 126 -15.22 -13.78 -17.12
N ASN A 127 -16.55 -13.87 -17.30
CA ASN A 127 -17.24 -15.06 -17.80
C ASN A 127 -16.78 -16.34 -17.09
N ASP A 128 -16.82 -16.32 -15.75
CA ASP A 128 -16.43 -17.42 -14.86
C ASP A 128 -14.95 -17.87 -14.90
N LYS A 129 -14.11 -17.17 -15.68
CA LYS A 129 -12.68 -17.44 -15.79
C LYS A 129 -11.85 -16.41 -15.05
N PHE A 130 -10.66 -16.80 -14.62
CA PHE A 130 -9.72 -15.94 -13.91
C PHE A 130 -8.50 -15.66 -14.76
N TYR A 131 -8.19 -14.38 -14.91
CA TYR A 131 -7.15 -13.87 -15.80
C TYR A 131 -6.15 -13.04 -15.01
N LYS A 132 -4.90 -13.04 -15.46
CA LYS A 132 -3.88 -12.10 -14.99
C LYS A 132 -3.01 -11.57 -16.11
N ARG A 133 -2.58 -10.32 -15.99
CA ARG A 133 -1.60 -9.68 -16.87
C ARG A 133 -1.18 -8.34 -16.26
N SER A 134 -0.05 -7.80 -16.66
CA SER A 134 0.24 -6.38 -16.40
C SER A 134 -0.92 -5.49 -16.88
N PRO A 135 -1.24 -4.40 -16.15
CA PRO A 135 -2.35 -3.52 -16.50
C PRO A 135 -2.13 -2.90 -17.89
N PRO A 136 -3.20 -2.57 -18.62
CA PRO A 136 -3.04 -1.89 -19.90
C PRO A 136 -2.47 -0.49 -19.68
N THR A 137 -1.68 -0.01 -20.64
CA THR A 137 -1.04 1.31 -20.57
C THR A 137 -1.60 2.32 -21.57
N PHE A 138 -2.44 1.86 -22.51
CA PHE A 138 -3.08 2.69 -23.53
C PHE A 138 -4.45 2.13 -23.96
N PRO A 139 -5.36 2.94 -24.53
CA PRO A 139 -6.78 2.56 -24.71
C PRO A 139 -7.06 1.39 -25.67
N SER A 140 -6.19 1.16 -26.66
CA SER A 140 -6.36 0.11 -27.68
C SER A 140 -5.71 -1.22 -27.31
N ASP A 141 -5.18 -1.35 -26.10
CA ASP A 141 -4.63 -2.59 -25.59
C ASP A 141 -5.76 -3.59 -25.33
N ASN A 142 -5.77 -4.69 -26.10
CA ASN A 142 -6.70 -5.79 -25.89
C ASN A 142 -6.27 -6.64 -24.68
N TRP A 143 -6.50 -6.10 -23.48
CA TRP A 143 -6.06 -6.72 -22.22
C TRP A 143 -6.52 -8.17 -22.09
N ILE A 144 -7.84 -8.40 -22.27
CA ILE A 144 -8.43 -9.73 -22.12
C ILE A 144 -7.96 -10.71 -23.20
N GLY A 145 -7.65 -10.23 -24.40
CA GLY A 145 -7.22 -11.06 -25.53
C GLY A 145 -5.82 -11.64 -25.39
N SER A 146 -4.96 -11.04 -24.56
CA SER A 146 -3.61 -11.55 -24.30
C SER A 146 -3.29 -11.75 -22.82
N ALA A 147 -4.31 -11.69 -21.94
CA ALA A 147 -4.16 -12.07 -20.55
C ALA A 147 -4.00 -13.58 -20.38
N THR A 148 -3.20 -13.99 -19.41
CA THR A 148 -3.02 -15.40 -19.07
C THR A 148 -4.25 -15.90 -18.31
N ILE A 149 -4.89 -16.96 -18.81
CA ILE A 149 -5.94 -17.66 -18.07
C ILE A 149 -5.27 -18.50 -16.98
N VAL A 150 -5.53 -18.15 -15.73
CA VAL A 150 -5.08 -18.88 -14.53
C VAL A 150 -6.20 -19.65 -13.84
N GLY A 151 -7.42 -19.58 -14.37
CA GLY A 151 -8.53 -20.39 -13.92
C GLY A 151 -9.59 -20.56 -15.00
N SER A 152 -9.93 -21.81 -15.32
CA SER A 152 -10.80 -22.16 -16.45
C SER A 152 -12.30 -22.08 -16.16
N GLY A 153 -12.71 -22.05 -14.89
CA GLY A 153 -14.11 -21.99 -14.45
C GLY A 153 -14.25 -21.98 -12.93
N GLY A 154 -15.46 -21.71 -12.44
CA GLY A 154 -15.81 -21.76 -11.01
C GLY A 154 -15.43 -20.51 -10.20
N TRP A 155 -15.05 -19.41 -10.84
CA TRP A 155 -14.66 -18.16 -10.17
C TRP A 155 -15.84 -17.24 -9.86
N HIS A 156 -16.99 -17.45 -10.50
CA HIS A 156 -18.18 -16.65 -10.22
C HIS A 156 -18.74 -16.84 -8.80
N VAL A 157 -18.40 -17.96 -8.15
CA VAL A 157 -18.92 -18.34 -6.82
C VAL A 157 -18.40 -17.46 -5.68
N PHE A 158 -17.33 -16.69 -5.91
CA PHE A 158 -16.73 -15.86 -4.88
C PHE A 158 -17.56 -14.60 -4.63
N LYS A 159 -17.79 -14.29 -3.35
CA LYS A 159 -18.29 -12.98 -2.90
C LYS A 159 -17.16 -11.97 -2.77
N PHE A 160 -16.03 -12.42 -2.24
CA PHE A 160 -14.81 -11.64 -2.11
C PHE A 160 -13.64 -12.43 -2.70
N LEU A 161 -12.73 -11.73 -3.38
CA LEU A 161 -11.49 -12.26 -3.91
C LEU A 161 -10.44 -11.14 -3.91
N PHE A 162 -9.36 -11.30 -3.14
CA PHE A 162 -8.36 -10.25 -2.91
C PHE A 162 -7.03 -10.82 -2.41
N PHE A 163 -5.96 -10.04 -2.52
CA PHE A 163 -4.63 -10.40 -2.02
C PHE A 163 -4.35 -9.82 -0.64
N ASP A 164 -3.49 -10.48 0.14
CA ASP A 164 -2.75 -9.84 1.23
C ASP A 164 -1.46 -9.19 0.71
N PRO A 165 -0.75 -8.38 1.52
CA PRO A 165 0.50 -7.74 1.09
C PRO A 165 1.65 -8.72 0.79
N GLN A 166 1.50 -10.02 1.09
CA GLN A 166 2.48 -11.08 0.79
C GLN A 166 2.14 -11.84 -0.50
N GLY A 167 1.11 -11.43 -1.23
CA GLY A 167 0.71 -12.06 -2.49
C GLY A 167 -0.06 -13.37 -2.31
N ILE A 168 -0.58 -13.66 -1.11
CA ILE A 168 -1.49 -14.79 -0.90
C ILE A 168 -2.89 -14.37 -1.32
N LEU A 169 -3.53 -15.20 -2.15
CA LEU A 169 -4.90 -14.98 -2.58
C LEU A 169 -5.87 -15.46 -1.49
N TYR A 170 -6.88 -14.67 -1.21
CA TYR A 170 -7.97 -14.96 -0.29
C TYR A 170 -9.29 -14.92 -1.02
N GLY A 171 -10.19 -15.84 -0.69
CA GLY A 171 -11.49 -15.96 -1.33
C GLY A 171 -12.59 -16.36 -0.36
N VAL A 172 -13.74 -15.69 -0.43
CA VAL A 172 -14.95 -16.08 0.31
C VAL A 172 -15.95 -16.70 -0.65
N ALA A 173 -16.29 -17.98 -0.43
CA ALA A 173 -17.25 -18.72 -1.23
C ALA A 173 -18.17 -19.53 -0.31
N ASN A 174 -19.50 -19.48 -0.56
CA ASN A 174 -20.50 -20.19 0.23
C ASN A 174 -20.37 -19.97 1.75
N GLY A 175 -20.13 -18.71 2.16
CA GLY A 175 -19.94 -18.32 3.56
C GLY A 175 -18.63 -18.76 4.22
N LYS A 176 -17.78 -19.50 3.51
CA LYS A 176 -16.48 -19.99 3.97
C LYS A 176 -15.34 -19.14 3.45
N PHE A 177 -14.23 -19.10 4.19
CA PHE A 177 -13.05 -18.29 3.88
C PHE A 177 -11.83 -19.17 3.62
N TYR A 178 -11.17 -18.91 2.50
CA TYR A 178 -10.08 -19.72 1.98
C TYR A 178 -8.86 -18.85 1.68
N LYS A 179 -7.67 -19.43 1.81
CA LYS A 179 -6.43 -18.82 1.34
C LYS A 179 -5.49 -19.84 0.71
N ARG A 180 -4.71 -19.37 -0.29
CA ARG A 180 -3.60 -20.10 -0.91
C ARG A 180 -2.85 -19.14 -1.84
N SER A 181 -1.61 -19.44 -2.19
CA SER A 181 -0.94 -18.77 -3.33
C SER A 181 -1.84 -18.79 -4.57
N PRO A 182 -1.82 -17.72 -5.40
CA PRO A 182 -2.67 -17.62 -6.58
C PRO A 182 -2.36 -18.72 -7.59
N PRO A 183 -3.33 -19.14 -8.40
CA PRO A 183 -3.08 -20.13 -9.43
C PRO A 183 -2.18 -19.55 -10.52
N THR A 184 -1.33 -20.41 -11.11
CA THR A 184 -0.40 -20.02 -12.18
C THR A 184 -0.84 -20.50 -13.55
N HIS A 185 -1.84 -21.37 -13.63
CA HIS A 185 -2.32 -22.02 -14.86
C HIS A 185 -3.78 -22.46 -14.74
N ALA A 186 -4.49 -22.56 -15.87
CA ALA A 186 -5.95 -22.66 -15.93
C ALA A 186 -6.59 -23.91 -15.28
N SER A 187 -5.85 -25.01 -15.17
CA SER A 187 -6.36 -26.28 -14.61
C SER A 187 -6.14 -26.42 -13.10
N ASP A 188 -5.58 -25.41 -12.44
CA ASP A 188 -5.36 -25.43 -11.00
C ASP A 188 -6.71 -25.40 -10.26
N ASN A 189 -6.98 -26.44 -9.48
CA ASN A 189 -8.14 -26.50 -8.59
C ASN A 189 -7.89 -25.68 -7.33
N TRP A 190 -7.87 -24.35 -7.48
CA TRP A 190 -7.52 -23.43 -6.40
C TRP A 190 -8.42 -23.61 -5.18
N LEU A 191 -9.74 -23.58 -5.38
CA LEU A 191 -10.70 -23.70 -4.27
C LEU A 191 -10.61 -25.07 -3.58
N GLY A 192 -10.49 -26.16 -4.35
CA GLY A 192 -10.45 -27.53 -3.81
C GLY A 192 -9.18 -27.89 -3.05
N SER A 193 -8.11 -27.10 -3.17
CA SER A 193 -6.83 -27.32 -2.49
C SER A 193 -6.38 -26.13 -1.63
N SER A 194 -7.25 -25.13 -1.46
CA SER A 194 -7.01 -24.01 -0.56
C SER A 194 -7.16 -24.39 0.91
N THR A 195 -6.44 -23.69 1.78
CA THR A 195 -6.62 -23.83 3.22
C THR A 195 -7.93 -23.17 3.64
N LEU A 196 -8.81 -23.93 4.28
CA LEU A 196 -10.03 -23.41 4.91
C LEU A 196 -9.67 -22.72 6.23
N ILE A 197 -9.78 -21.40 6.25
CA ILE A 197 -9.46 -20.55 7.41
C ILE A 197 -10.70 -19.95 8.08
N GLY A 198 -11.89 -20.24 7.55
CA GLY A 198 -13.14 -19.82 8.15
C GLY A 198 -14.30 -20.70 7.70
N THR A 199 -15.07 -21.24 8.65
CA THR A 199 -16.08 -22.28 8.39
C THR A 199 -17.48 -21.75 8.07
N GLY A 200 -17.78 -20.48 8.37
CA GLY A 200 -19.08 -19.86 8.09
C GLY A 200 -19.14 -18.38 8.45
N GLY A 201 -20.17 -17.67 7.98
CA GLY A 201 -20.47 -16.28 8.33
C GLY A 201 -19.68 -15.21 7.56
N TRP A 202 -18.73 -15.59 6.71
CA TRP A 202 -17.87 -14.64 5.98
C TRP A 202 -18.62 -13.90 4.85
N ASP A 203 -19.73 -14.47 4.38
CA ASP A 203 -20.65 -13.82 3.48
C ASP A 203 -21.51 -12.75 4.17
N GLY A 204 -21.46 -12.60 5.50
CA GLY A 204 -22.12 -11.52 6.23
C GLY A 204 -21.42 -10.15 6.12
N PHE A 205 -20.15 -10.12 5.68
CA PHE A 205 -19.39 -8.88 5.54
C PHE A 205 -19.86 -8.06 4.34
N GLN A 206 -19.86 -6.74 4.48
CA GLN A 206 -20.04 -5.78 3.39
C GLN A 206 -18.70 -5.48 2.70
N PHE A 207 -17.65 -5.29 3.51
CA PHE A 207 -16.28 -5.10 3.06
C PHE A 207 -15.38 -6.09 3.79
N LEU A 208 -14.39 -6.62 3.09
CA LEU A 208 -13.35 -7.49 3.63
C LEU A 208 -12.08 -7.31 2.77
N PHE A 209 -11.00 -6.82 3.37
CA PHE A 209 -9.76 -6.49 2.65
C PHE A 209 -8.57 -6.40 3.62
N PHE A 210 -7.36 -6.49 3.09
CA PHE A 210 -6.13 -6.19 3.82
C PHE A 210 -5.69 -4.74 3.61
N MET A 211 -5.02 -4.18 4.61
CA MET A 211 -4.21 -2.97 4.46
C MET A 211 -2.72 -3.34 4.42
N ALA A 212 -1.83 -2.39 4.10
CA ALA A 212 -0.39 -2.64 4.00
C ALA A 212 0.25 -3.08 5.35
N ASP A 213 -0.42 -2.80 6.47
CA ASP A 213 -0.05 -3.30 7.79
C ASP A 213 -0.18 -4.85 7.94
N GLY A 214 -0.82 -5.52 6.98
CA GLY A 214 -1.02 -6.97 6.98
C GLY A 214 -2.20 -7.43 7.83
N GLU A 215 -2.95 -6.51 8.44
CA GLU A 215 -4.15 -6.83 9.20
C GLU A 215 -5.36 -6.98 8.25
N LEU A 216 -6.26 -7.89 8.62
CA LEU A 216 -7.53 -8.04 7.92
C LEU A 216 -8.52 -7.04 8.48
N TYR A 217 -9.20 -6.31 7.61
CA TYR A 217 -10.23 -5.33 7.94
C TYR A 217 -11.56 -5.79 7.38
N GLY A 218 -12.63 -5.61 8.15
CA GLY A 218 -13.96 -6.04 7.73
C GLY A 218 -15.08 -5.19 8.29
N VAL A 219 -16.06 -4.87 7.45
CA VAL A 219 -17.31 -4.22 7.88
C VAL A 219 -18.41 -5.26 7.98
N HIS A 220 -18.97 -5.44 9.17
CA HIS A 220 -20.04 -6.39 9.45
C HIS A 220 -21.10 -5.72 10.35
N SER A 221 -22.37 -5.82 9.96
CA SER A 221 -23.49 -5.20 10.71
C SER A 221 -23.23 -3.74 11.11
N ALA A 222 -22.86 -2.89 10.14
CA ALA A 222 -22.55 -1.47 10.31
C ALA A 222 -21.31 -1.13 11.18
N LYS A 223 -20.61 -2.13 11.73
CA LYS A 223 -19.41 -1.97 12.54
C LYS A 223 -18.16 -2.28 11.73
N PHE A 224 -17.05 -1.66 12.09
CA PHE A 224 -15.76 -1.86 11.44
C PHE A 224 -14.78 -2.55 12.39
N TYR A 225 -14.16 -3.60 11.89
CA TYR A 225 -13.32 -4.52 12.65
C TYR A 225 -11.94 -4.62 12.01
N LYS A 226 -10.92 -4.84 12.83
CA LYS A 226 -9.60 -5.29 12.38
C LYS A 226 -9.02 -6.36 13.28
N ARG A 227 -8.23 -7.26 12.70
CA ARG A 227 -7.38 -8.26 13.37
C ARG A 227 -6.58 -9.01 12.32
N SER A 228 -5.45 -9.60 12.69
CA SER A 228 -4.71 -10.53 11.84
C SER A 228 -5.64 -11.62 11.28
N ALA A 229 -5.43 -12.02 10.02
CA ALA A 229 -6.29 -13.00 9.38
C ALA A 229 -6.27 -14.36 10.11
N PRO A 230 -7.40 -15.10 10.11
CA PRO A 230 -7.44 -16.41 10.73
C PRO A 230 -6.51 -17.38 10.01
N THR A 231 -5.92 -18.31 10.76
CA THR A 231 -4.99 -19.31 10.22
C THR A 231 -5.64 -20.68 10.03
N HIS A 232 -6.84 -20.88 10.58
CA HIS A 232 -7.55 -22.16 10.58
C HIS A 232 -9.06 -21.95 10.83
N GLY A 233 -9.90 -22.88 10.36
CA GLY A 233 -11.35 -22.72 10.26
C GLY A 233 -12.15 -22.58 11.56
N SER A 234 -11.58 -22.89 12.73
CA SER A 234 -12.23 -22.73 14.04
C SER A 234 -11.91 -21.39 14.73
N ASP A 235 -11.12 -20.51 14.10
CA ASP A 235 -10.88 -19.17 14.64
C ASP A 235 -12.17 -18.34 14.64
N ASN A 236 -12.59 -17.89 15.83
CA ASN A 236 -13.68 -16.94 15.99
C ASN A 236 -13.22 -15.52 15.68
N TRP A 237 -12.92 -15.24 14.41
CA TRP A 237 -12.33 -13.98 13.99
C TRP A 237 -13.16 -12.78 14.45
N LEU A 238 -14.46 -12.78 14.15
CA LEU A 238 -15.36 -11.67 14.46
C LEU A 238 -15.55 -11.47 15.98
N GLY A 239 -15.55 -12.54 16.77
CA GLY A 239 -15.71 -12.47 18.23
C GLY A 239 -14.46 -11.99 18.97
N SER A 240 -13.29 -12.05 18.33
CA SER A 240 -12.02 -11.61 18.93
C SER A 240 -11.37 -10.43 18.20
N ALA A 241 -11.98 -9.95 17.11
CA ALA A 241 -11.50 -8.77 16.39
C ALA A 241 -11.71 -7.49 17.18
N GLU A 242 -10.81 -6.52 16.99
CA GLU A 242 -10.94 -5.19 17.57
C GLU A 242 -12.03 -4.41 16.83
N ILE A 243 -12.97 -3.81 17.57
CA ILE A 243 -13.96 -2.89 17.00
C ILE A 243 -13.32 -1.51 16.90
N ILE A 244 -13.01 -1.11 15.68
CA ILE A 244 -12.46 0.20 15.34
C ILE A 244 -13.53 1.17 14.80
N GLY A 245 -14.79 0.72 14.72
CA GLY A 245 -15.91 1.59 14.41
C GLY A 245 -17.23 0.99 14.86
N THR A 246 -18.01 1.75 15.64
CA THR A 246 -19.22 1.22 16.32
C THR A 246 -20.51 1.30 15.51
N GLY A 247 -20.54 2.07 14.42
CA GLY A 247 -21.73 2.20 13.58
C GLY A 247 -21.48 3.10 12.35
N GLY A 248 -22.42 3.06 11.39
CA GLY A 248 -22.44 3.96 10.23
C GLY A 248 -21.57 3.53 9.06
N TRP A 249 -20.80 2.44 9.15
CA TRP A 249 -19.88 2.01 8.10
C TRP A 249 -20.56 1.41 6.86
N GLN A 250 -21.86 1.11 6.95
CA GLN A 250 -22.64 0.59 5.83
C GLN A 250 -22.91 1.63 4.74
N VAL A 251 -22.72 2.92 5.03
CA VAL A 251 -22.98 4.02 4.08
C VAL A 251 -21.97 4.09 2.94
N PHE A 252 -20.79 3.49 3.12
CA PHE A 252 -19.74 3.53 2.11
C PHE A 252 -20.11 2.62 0.93
N LYS A 253 -19.93 3.13 -0.29
CA LYS A 253 -19.93 2.32 -1.52
C LYS A 253 -18.60 1.60 -1.69
N TYR A 254 -17.51 2.30 -1.42
CA TYR A 254 -16.15 1.76 -1.43
C TYR A 254 -15.47 2.05 -0.11
N LEU A 255 -14.72 1.07 0.37
CA LEU A 255 -13.79 1.20 1.48
C LEU A 255 -12.53 0.43 1.11
N MET A 256 -11.39 1.13 0.98
CA MET A 256 -10.21 0.58 0.32
C MET A 256 -8.90 1.19 0.84
N SER A 257 -7.79 0.49 0.60
CA SER A 257 -6.42 0.92 0.87
C SER A 257 -5.50 0.32 -0.20
N PRO A 258 -4.40 0.99 -0.58
CA PRO A 258 -3.32 0.31 -1.30
C PRO A 258 -2.73 -0.81 -0.42
N LEU A 259 -2.28 -1.91 -1.04
CA LEU A 259 -1.57 -3.01 -0.35
C LEU A 259 -0.12 -2.67 -0.01
N GLY A 260 0.45 -1.62 -0.63
CA GLY A 260 1.88 -1.34 -0.60
C GLY A 260 2.67 -2.31 -1.48
N GLN A 261 3.90 -1.94 -1.83
CA GLN A 261 4.80 -2.84 -2.57
C GLN A 261 5.48 -3.83 -1.61
N PRO A 262 5.72 -5.09 -2.02
CA PRO A 262 6.60 -5.99 -1.29
C PRO A 262 7.97 -5.34 -1.07
N GLY A 263 8.40 -5.21 0.19
CA GLY A 263 9.60 -4.46 0.58
C GLY A 263 9.35 -3.01 1.03
N GLY A 264 8.15 -2.48 0.79
CA GLY A 264 7.59 -1.28 1.43
C GLY A 264 7.01 -1.57 2.81
N GLN A 265 6.97 -2.84 3.22
CA GLN A 265 7.04 -3.14 4.65
C GLN A 265 8.34 -2.54 5.16
N ASN A 266 8.23 -1.31 5.68
CA ASN A 266 9.00 -0.92 6.83
C ASN A 266 8.82 -2.08 7.80
N VAL A 267 9.80 -2.99 7.84
CA VAL A 267 10.12 -3.70 9.05
C VAL A 267 10.12 -2.58 10.06
N ARG A 268 9.10 -2.54 10.94
CA ARG A 268 9.22 -1.85 12.21
C ARG A 268 10.30 -2.61 12.97
N LEU A 269 11.54 -2.55 12.47
CA LEU A 269 12.66 -2.28 13.32
C LEU A 269 12.22 -1.00 14.01
N TYR A 270 11.69 -1.15 15.21
CA TYR A 270 11.77 -0.07 16.18
C TYR A 270 13.18 0.46 16.01
N TYR A 271 13.34 1.63 15.39
CA TYR A 271 14.62 2.34 15.32
C TYR A 271 14.93 2.73 16.76
N LYS A 272 15.37 1.75 17.54
CA LYS A 272 15.68 1.84 18.95
C LYS A 272 17.09 2.37 19.15
N TYR A 273 17.75 2.80 18.07
CA TYR A 273 19.16 3.18 18.03
C TYR A 273 19.49 4.32 17.06
N VAL A 274 18.57 5.28 16.83
CA VAL A 274 18.99 6.57 16.24
C VAL A 274 19.09 7.59 17.36
N ASN A 275 20.33 7.88 17.74
CA ASN A 275 20.67 9.05 18.55
C ASN A 275 21.18 10.12 17.57
N PRO A 276 20.33 11.02 17.05
CA PRO A 276 20.80 12.10 16.20
C PRO A 276 21.44 13.16 17.10
N LYS A 277 22.61 12.86 17.66
CA LYS A 277 23.53 13.93 18.04
C LYS A 277 24.20 14.34 16.75
N LEU A 278 23.72 15.43 16.15
CA LEU A 278 24.46 16.17 15.14
C LEU A 278 25.80 16.57 15.77
N TYR A 279 26.87 15.84 15.46
CA TYR A 279 28.21 16.21 15.87
C TYR A 279 28.82 17.07 14.77
N VAL A 280 28.94 18.36 15.07
CA VAL A 280 29.89 19.22 14.37
C VAL A 280 31.29 18.78 14.79
N LYS A 281 32.12 18.39 13.81
CA LYS A 281 33.49 17.90 14.02
C LYS A 281 34.25 18.90 14.91
N SER A 282 34.89 18.44 15.99
CA SER A 282 35.71 19.33 16.84
C SER A 282 36.83 19.94 15.98
N GLY A 283 36.79 21.26 15.79
CA GLY A 283 37.68 22.00 14.89
C GLY A 283 37.01 22.51 13.60
N TRP A 284 35.73 22.23 13.37
CA TRP A 284 34.96 22.90 12.31
C TRP A 284 34.49 24.27 12.80
N ASN A 285 35.00 25.32 12.17
CA ASN A 285 34.58 26.69 12.38
C ASN A 285 33.82 27.10 11.11
N PRO A 286 32.47 27.20 11.13
CA PRO A 286 31.73 27.65 9.96
C PRO A 286 32.24 29.03 9.55
N PRO A 287 32.26 29.37 8.24
CA PRO A 287 32.34 30.75 7.83
C PRO A 287 31.20 31.50 8.54
N ARG A 288 31.53 32.49 9.38
CA ARG A 288 30.59 33.22 10.26
C ARG A 288 29.58 34.10 9.52
N GLU A 289 29.28 33.80 8.26
CA GLU A 289 28.64 34.76 7.35
C GLU A 289 27.21 34.39 6.95
N ASP A 290 26.69 33.21 7.30
CA ASP A 290 25.29 32.88 6.97
C ASP A 290 24.45 32.51 8.21
N ARG A 291 23.91 33.55 8.83
CA ARG A 291 22.99 33.47 9.99
C ARG A 291 21.76 32.61 9.71
N ASN A 292 21.36 32.48 8.43
CA ASN A 292 20.19 31.68 8.01
C ASN A 292 20.46 30.17 8.12
N LEU A 293 21.72 29.75 7.98
CA LEU A 293 22.10 28.35 8.04
C LEU A 293 22.06 27.83 9.49
N GLU A 294 22.55 28.64 10.45
CA GLU A 294 22.48 28.32 11.88
C GLU A 294 21.03 28.27 12.37
N GLU A 295 20.19 29.21 11.92
CA GLU A 295 18.77 29.24 12.26
C GLU A 295 18.00 28.07 11.64
N SER A 296 18.29 27.69 10.39
CA SER A 296 17.70 26.51 9.75
C SER A 296 18.08 25.21 10.45
N LEU A 297 19.35 25.05 10.85
CA LEU A 297 19.82 23.88 11.60
C LEU A 297 19.19 23.80 12.99
N TYR A 298 19.04 24.94 13.67
CA TYR A 298 18.36 25.03 14.95
C TYR A 298 16.87 24.64 14.84
N ASN A 299 16.16 25.19 13.86
CA ASN A 299 14.74 24.92 13.63
C ASN A 299 14.50 23.45 13.25
N THR A 300 15.35 22.89 12.39
CA THR A 300 15.29 21.47 12.02
C THR A 300 15.49 20.56 13.24
N ARG A 301 16.44 20.91 14.12
CA ARG A 301 16.68 20.17 15.37
C ARG A 301 15.48 20.23 16.31
N GLN A 302 14.85 21.39 16.46
CA GLN A 302 13.66 21.52 17.33
C GLN A 302 12.48 20.71 16.80
N GLY A 303 12.20 20.78 15.49
CA GLY A 303 11.14 19.97 14.86
C GLY A 303 11.36 18.46 15.04
N LEU A 304 12.61 18.00 14.94
CA LEU A 304 12.97 16.61 15.23
C LEU A 304 12.73 16.27 16.71
N MET A 305 13.16 17.11 17.65
CA MET A 305 12.98 16.86 19.09
C MET A 305 11.51 16.82 19.52
N GLU A 306 10.67 17.67 18.94
CA GLU A 306 9.22 17.67 19.17
C GLU A 306 8.57 16.38 18.67
N SER A 307 9.01 15.88 17.50
CA SER A 307 8.51 14.62 16.92
C SER A 307 8.82 13.37 17.77
N PHE A 308 9.90 13.41 18.58
CA PHE A 308 10.30 12.29 19.44
C PHE A 308 9.70 12.34 20.86
N SER A 309 9.10 13.46 21.27
CA SER A 309 8.62 13.68 22.63
C SER A 309 7.48 12.74 23.10
N PRO A 310 6.55 12.24 22.24
CA PRO A 310 5.49 11.35 22.68
C PRO A 310 5.97 9.92 23.02
N ASN A 311 7.13 9.50 22.52
CA ASN A 311 7.63 8.13 22.63
C ASN A 311 9.13 8.12 22.93
N LYS A 312 9.53 8.47 24.16
CA LYS A 312 10.93 8.29 24.60
C LYS A 312 11.32 6.80 24.48
N PRO A 313 12.27 6.40 23.63
CA PRO A 313 12.73 5.02 23.56
C PRO A 313 13.37 4.64 24.89
N ARG A 314 12.94 3.53 25.50
CA ARG A 314 13.71 2.90 26.58
C ARG A 314 14.94 2.24 25.98
N TRP A 315 16.08 2.92 26.08
CA TRP A 315 17.39 2.40 25.69
C TRP A 315 17.78 1.25 26.63
N ARG A 316 17.69 0.00 26.17
CA ARG A 316 18.39 -1.12 26.79
C ARG A 316 19.58 -1.44 25.90
N ASN A 317 20.78 -1.32 26.45
CA ASN A 317 22.00 -1.75 25.77
C ASN A 317 22.04 -3.28 25.85
N ASN A 318 21.93 -3.93 24.68
CA ASN A 318 22.36 -5.28 24.32
C ASN A 318 21.27 -6.00 23.52
N LEU A 319 21.62 -6.38 22.28
CA LEU A 319 20.88 -7.32 21.46
C LEU A 319 20.86 -8.68 22.16
N SER A 320 19.74 -9.39 22.08
CA SER A 320 19.61 -10.79 22.50
C SER A 320 20.45 -11.71 21.59
N SER A 321 20.72 -12.93 22.07
CA SER A 321 21.47 -13.94 21.31
C SER A 321 20.81 -14.30 19.97
N GLU A 322 19.48 -14.22 19.91
CA GLU A 322 18.70 -14.53 18.72
C GLU A 322 18.76 -13.39 17.69
N GLU A 323 18.75 -12.14 18.16
CA GLU A 323 18.98 -10.95 17.32
C GLU A 323 20.41 -10.91 16.77
N TRP A 324 21.40 -11.36 17.55
CA TRP A 324 22.78 -11.53 17.06
C TRP A 324 22.91 -12.60 15.98
N SER A 325 22.18 -13.70 16.10
CA SER A 325 22.21 -14.79 15.11
C SER A 325 21.60 -14.35 13.78
N ARG A 326 20.46 -13.65 13.82
CA ARG A 326 19.83 -13.07 12.62
C ARG A 326 20.69 -12.01 11.94
N LEU A 327 21.38 -11.17 12.73
CA LEU A 327 22.32 -10.19 12.18
C LEU A 327 23.52 -10.88 11.50
N HIS A 328 23.95 -12.03 12.02
CA HIS A 328 24.99 -12.84 11.39
C HIS A 328 24.51 -13.46 10.08
N GLU A 329 23.30 -14.04 10.03
CA GLU A 329 22.74 -14.60 8.78
C GLU A 329 22.66 -13.55 7.67
N ILE A 330 22.22 -12.33 7.99
CA ILE A 330 22.13 -11.22 7.02
C ILE A 330 23.51 -10.75 6.54
N LYS A 331 24.54 -10.83 7.39
CA LYS A 331 25.91 -10.45 7.02
C LYS A 331 26.60 -11.47 6.12
N GLU A 332 26.21 -12.72 6.24
CA GLU A 332 26.77 -13.83 5.45
C GLU A 332 26.02 -14.01 4.11
N ASP A 333 24.92 -13.29 3.88
CA ASP A 333 24.19 -13.29 2.61
C ASP A 333 24.99 -12.56 1.52
N PRO A 334 25.42 -13.26 0.45
CA PRO A 334 26.24 -12.66 -0.62
C PRO A 334 25.49 -11.61 -1.45
N THR A 335 24.16 -11.53 -1.34
CA THR A 335 23.32 -10.50 -1.99
C THR A 335 23.25 -9.20 -1.19
N VAL A 336 23.83 -9.18 0.01
CA VAL A 336 23.78 -8.04 0.94
C VAL A 336 25.20 -7.55 1.20
N ARG A 337 25.53 -6.34 0.73
CA ARG A 337 26.78 -5.66 1.14
C ARG A 337 26.50 -4.72 2.30
N VAL A 338 27.13 -4.99 3.44
CA VAL A 338 27.14 -4.06 4.58
C VAL A 338 28.17 -2.96 4.30
N LEU A 339 27.72 -1.75 4.05
CA LEU A 339 28.61 -0.60 3.93
C LEU A 339 29.08 -0.19 5.33
N ALA A 340 30.40 -0.09 5.50
CA ALA A 340 30.99 0.48 6.71
C ALA A 340 30.78 2.00 6.69
N MET A 341 29.62 2.45 7.16
CA MET A 341 29.44 3.86 7.52
C MET A 341 29.99 4.09 8.92
N ASP A 342 30.40 5.36 9.16
CA ASP A 342 31.03 5.84 10.39
C ASP A 342 30.37 5.22 11.63
N LYS A 343 31.20 4.88 12.63
CA LYS A 343 30.92 4.03 13.80
C LYS A 343 29.72 4.47 14.65
N ASN A 344 29.12 5.61 14.33
CA ASN A 344 28.03 6.25 15.04
C ASN A 344 26.69 6.29 14.26
N LEU A 345 26.64 5.80 13.02
CA LEU A 345 25.40 5.76 12.21
C LEU A 345 24.72 4.38 12.18
N GLY A 346 25.38 3.36 12.73
CA GLY A 346 24.92 1.97 12.62
C GLY A 346 25.04 1.43 11.19
N PRO A 347 24.93 0.11 10.99
CA PRO A 347 25.01 -0.48 9.65
C PRO A 347 23.75 -0.12 8.85
N ALA A 348 23.94 0.38 7.63
CA ALA A 348 22.89 0.46 6.61
C ALA A 348 23.02 -0.76 5.69
N LEU A 349 21.89 -1.45 5.46
CA LEU A 349 21.80 -2.54 4.50
C LEU A 349 21.20 -1.99 3.21
N ILE A 350 21.89 -2.21 2.09
CA ILE A 350 21.40 -1.85 0.76
C ILE A 350 21.48 -3.12 -0.10
N SER A 351 20.40 -3.42 -0.83
CA SER A 351 20.38 -4.50 -1.83
C SER A 351 21.31 -4.16 -3.00
N THR A 352 22.14 -5.12 -3.41
CA THR A 352 23.09 -4.94 -4.53
C THR A 352 22.37 -4.71 -5.87
N GLU A 353 21.19 -5.30 -6.06
CA GLU A 353 20.41 -5.14 -7.30
C GLU A 353 19.95 -3.69 -7.52
N TRP A 354 19.69 -2.94 -6.44
CA TRP A 354 19.30 -1.53 -6.54
C TRP A 354 20.48 -0.64 -6.94
N VAL A 355 21.67 -0.92 -6.39
CA VAL A 355 22.90 -0.16 -6.72
C VAL A 355 23.37 -0.43 -8.14
N GLU A 356 23.30 -1.68 -8.62
CA GLU A 356 23.67 -2.02 -10.00
C GLU A 356 22.74 -1.36 -11.02
N LYS A 357 21.45 -1.24 -10.71
CA LYS A 357 20.46 -0.58 -11.58
C LYS A 357 20.69 0.93 -11.70
N GLU A 358 21.10 1.57 -10.62
CA GLU A 358 21.42 3.01 -10.58
C GLU A 358 22.80 3.31 -11.19
N THR A 359 23.80 2.44 -10.99
CA THR A 359 25.17 2.66 -11.51
C THR A 359 25.35 2.25 -12.97
N SER A 360 24.50 1.37 -13.51
CA SER A 360 24.57 0.93 -14.91
C SER A 360 23.89 1.88 -15.91
N GLN A 361 23.17 2.90 -15.45
CA GLN A 361 22.63 3.98 -16.31
C GLN A 361 23.59 5.18 -16.45
N GLY A 362 24.79 5.08 -15.88
CA GLY A 362 25.78 6.16 -15.85
C GLY A 362 27.12 5.84 -16.54
N ASN A 363 27.13 5.02 -17.60
CA ASN A 363 28.31 4.84 -18.47
C ASN A 363 27.94 4.87 -19.95
#